data_AF-A0A395ILK4-F1
#
_entry.id   AF-A0A395ILK4-F1
#
_cell.length_a   1.000
_cell.length_b   1.000
_cell.length_c   1.000
_cell.angle_alpha   90.00
_cell.angle_beta   90.00
_cell.angle_gamma   90.00
#
_symmetry.space_group_name_H-M   'P 1'
#
loop_
_entity.id
_entity.type
_entity.pdbx_description
1 polymer ?
#
loop_
_entity_poly.entity_id
_entity_poly.type
_entity_poly.pdbx_seq_one_letter_code
_entity_poly.pdbx_strand_id
1 'polypeptide(L)'
;MSGHAYGTKDAASIWATGRTWWQIPPIAKVTFTGVLPVGVTGKDVIVALCGLFNSDDVLNHAIEFTGSEQTMRSLPIDDRLTIANMTTEWGALSGLFPIDSVLESWLRYKATTSAMFAPKNAKNPASHTLV
;
A
#
# COMPACT_ATOMS: atom_id res chain seq x y z
N MET A 1 14.95 17.42 3.82
CA MET A 1 13.48 17.53 3.77
C MET A 1 12.96 16.14 3.46
N SER A 2 12.74 15.33 4.50
CA SER A 2 12.32 13.92 4.39
C SER A 2 10.89 13.81 4.93
N GLY A 3 9.95 13.41 4.05
CA GLY A 3 8.52 13.34 4.32
C GLY A 3 7.73 13.92 3.16
N HIS A 4 7.44 13.10 2.16
CA HIS A 4 6.66 13.49 0.98
C HIS A 4 5.15 13.50 1.29
N ALA A 5 4.73 14.37 2.21
CA ALA A 5 3.33 14.73 2.35
C ALA A 5 3.04 15.86 1.35
N TYR A 6 1.99 15.73 0.53
CA TYR A 6 1.52 16.83 -0.31
C TYR A 6 1.25 18.05 0.58
N GLY A 7 1.95 19.16 0.31
CA GLY A 7 1.64 20.42 0.97
C GLY A 7 0.23 20.85 0.59
N THR A 8 -0.40 21.70 1.40
CA THR A 8 -1.74 22.23 1.13
C THR A 8 -1.86 22.88 -0.25
N LYS A 9 -0.77 23.47 -0.76
CA LYS A 9 -0.67 24.05 -2.10
C LYS A 9 -0.64 23.00 -3.22
N ASP A 10 0.09 21.90 -3.00
CA ASP A 10 0.16 20.82 -3.99
C ASP A 10 -1.19 20.09 -4.09
N ALA A 11 -1.85 19.86 -2.95
CA ALA A 11 -3.20 19.29 -2.90
C ALA A 11 -4.21 20.18 -3.65
N ALA A 12 -4.16 21.51 -3.45
CA ALA A 12 -5.00 22.45 -4.17
C ALA A 12 -4.72 22.46 -5.68
N SER A 13 -3.45 22.36 -6.08
CA SER A 13 -3.06 22.27 -7.50
C SER A 13 -3.59 21.00 -8.16
N ILE A 14 -3.50 19.84 -7.49
CA ILE A 14 -4.06 18.58 -7.98
C ILE A 14 -5.57 18.70 -8.12
N TRP A 15 -6.25 19.32 -7.15
CA TRP A 15 -7.69 19.50 -7.22
C TRP A 15 -8.12 20.44 -8.35
N ALA A 16 -7.35 21.50 -8.61
CA ALA A 16 -7.65 22.48 -9.65
C ALA A 16 -7.29 21.99 -11.07
N THR A 17 -6.22 21.19 -11.21
CA THR A 17 -5.63 20.89 -12.52
C THR A 17 -5.65 19.40 -12.88
N GLY A 18 -5.89 18.51 -11.91
CA GLY A 18 -5.75 17.06 -12.08
C GLY A 18 -4.31 16.60 -12.31
N ARG A 19 -3.31 17.49 -12.17
CA ARG A 19 -1.91 17.22 -12.46
C ARG A 19 -1.06 17.39 -11.22
N THR A 20 -0.02 16.57 -11.14
CA THR A 20 1.04 16.66 -10.12
C THR A 20 2.38 16.80 -10.83
N TRP A 21 3.33 17.49 -10.20
CA TRP A 21 4.71 17.65 -10.71
C TRP A 21 5.61 16.46 -10.34
N TRP A 22 5.01 15.39 -9.79
CA TRP A 22 5.67 14.24 -9.20
C TRP A 22 6.70 13.57 -10.12
N GLN A 23 7.94 13.41 -9.62
CA GLN A 23 8.96 12.60 -10.28
C GLN A 23 8.79 11.13 -9.94
N ILE A 24 8.90 10.25 -10.94
CA ILE A 24 8.80 8.79 -10.76
C ILE A 24 10.04 8.34 -9.97
N PRO A 25 9.87 7.79 -8.75
CA PRO A 25 11.00 7.31 -7.98
C PRO A 25 11.55 5.99 -8.55
N PRO A 26 12.84 5.69 -8.32
CA PRO A 26 13.38 4.37 -8.61
C PRO A 26 12.64 3.29 -7.80
N ILE A 27 12.52 2.09 -8.37
CA ILE A 27 11.81 0.97 -7.75
C ILE A 27 12.83 -0.03 -7.21
N ALA A 28 12.74 -0.34 -5.91
CA ALA A 28 13.46 -1.41 -5.27
C ALA A 28 12.53 -2.63 -5.13
N LYS A 29 12.98 -3.80 -5.58
CA LYS A 29 12.19 -5.03 -5.50
C LYS A 29 12.63 -5.88 -4.32
N VAL A 30 11.71 -6.15 -3.41
CA VAL A 30 11.90 -7.09 -2.30
C VAL A 30 11.19 -8.39 -2.64
N THR A 31 11.92 -9.50 -2.61
CA THR A 31 11.36 -10.83 -2.90
C THR A 31 11.36 -11.67 -1.63
N PHE A 32 10.18 -11.92 -1.08
CA PHE A 32 10.00 -12.85 0.03
C PHE A 32 10.11 -14.29 -0.45
N THR A 33 10.78 -15.13 0.34
CA THR A 33 10.94 -16.55 0.08
C THR A 33 10.46 -17.35 1.29
N GLY A 34 9.86 -18.52 1.04
CA GLY A 34 9.31 -19.37 2.10
C GLY A 34 7.88 -19.02 2.51
N VAL A 35 7.48 -19.44 3.70
CA VAL A 35 6.11 -19.22 4.24
C VAL A 35 6.26 -18.54 5.59
N LEU A 36 5.38 -17.58 5.88
CA LEU A 36 5.39 -16.89 7.17
C LEU A 36 5.23 -17.91 8.32
N PRO A 37 6.16 -17.98 9.28
CA PRO A 37 6.05 -18.92 10.40
C PRO A 37 4.84 -18.60 11.28
N VAL A 38 4.31 -19.64 11.93
CA VAL A 38 3.17 -19.49 12.85
C VAL A 38 3.53 -18.56 14.00
N GLY A 39 2.69 -17.55 14.24
CA GLY A 39 2.87 -16.55 15.31
C GLY A 39 3.70 -15.33 14.90
N VAL A 40 4.24 -15.28 13.68
CA VAL A 40 4.90 -14.09 13.13
C VAL A 40 3.86 -13.21 12.44
N THR A 41 3.96 -11.90 12.63
CA THR A 41 3.05 -10.91 12.05
C THR A 41 3.76 -10.01 11.03
N GLY A 42 3.00 -9.24 10.25
CA GLY A 42 3.56 -8.27 9.30
C GLY A 42 4.45 -7.22 9.96
N LYS A 43 4.19 -6.87 11.23
CA LYS A 43 5.03 -5.97 12.01
C LYS A 43 6.43 -6.55 12.22
N ASP A 44 6.53 -7.84 12.55
CA ASP A 44 7.81 -8.50 12.77
C ASP A 44 8.62 -8.55 11.47
N VAL A 45 7.95 -8.77 10.33
CA VAL A 45 8.55 -8.76 9.00
C VAL A 45 9.16 -7.39 8.67
N ILE A 46 8.40 -6.29 8.80
CA ILE A 46 8.91 -4.96 8.45
C ILE A 46 10.00 -4.50 9.41
N VAL A 47 9.89 -4.79 10.72
CA VAL A 47 10.95 -4.48 11.69
C VAL A 47 12.23 -5.26 11.37
N ALA A 48 12.11 -6.54 10.97
CA ALA A 48 13.26 -7.31 10.52
C ALA A 48 13.88 -6.72 9.26
N LEU A 49 13.09 -6.29 8.27
CA LEU A 49 13.60 -5.63 7.07
C LEU A 49 14.35 -4.32 7.40
N CYS A 50 13.77 -3.46 8.24
CA CYS A 50 14.41 -2.23 8.68
C CYS A 50 15.71 -2.47 9.45
N GLY A 51 15.83 -3.60 10.16
CA GLY A 51 17.04 -3.96 10.90
C GLY A 51 18.11 -4.65 10.06
N LEU A 52 17.72 -5.35 8.99
CA LEU A 52 18.63 -6.09 8.11
C LEU A 52 19.28 -5.21 7.04
N PHE A 53 18.57 -4.18 6.58
CA PHE A 53 19.03 -3.30 5.51
C PHE A 53 19.22 -1.88 6.06
N ASN A 54 20.32 -1.23 5.69
CA ASN A 54 20.51 0.16 6.07
C ASN A 54 19.46 1.04 5.37
N SER A 55 18.99 2.09 6.04
CA SER A 55 18.01 3.03 5.49
C SER A 55 18.45 3.68 4.18
N ASP A 56 19.76 3.76 3.95
CA ASP A 56 20.35 4.37 2.76
C ASP A 56 20.12 3.52 1.49
N ASP A 57 19.92 2.20 1.61
CA ASP A 57 19.77 1.29 0.47
C ASP A 57 18.42 1.46 -0.25
N VAL A 58 17.40 1.95 0.46
CA VAL A 58 16.04 2.16 -0.08
C VAL A 58 15.58 3.61 0.01
N LEU A 59 16.47 4.52 0.38
CA LEU A 59 16.15 5.93 0.53
C LEU A 59 15.61 6.50 -0.79
N ASN A 60 14.44 7.14 -0.74
CA ASN A 60 13.74 7.69 -1.90
C ASN A 60 13.32 6.67 -2.98
N HIS A 61 13.27 5.38 -2.66
CA HIS A 61 12.75 4.36 -3.57
C HIS A 61 11.28 4.03 -3.27
N ALA A 62 10.56 3.57 -4.30
CA ALA A 62 9.32 2.83 -4.11
C ALA A 62 9.65 1.34 -3.97
N ILE A 63 9.13 0.67 -2.95
CA ILE A 63 9.42 -0.74 -2.70
C ILE A 63 8.28 -1.60 -3.22
N GLU A 64 8.59 -2.49 -4.16
CA GLU A 64 7.67 -3.52 -4.62
C GLU A 64 7.95 -4.83 -3.87
N PHE A 65 6.98 -5.27 -3.07
CA PHE A 65 7.03 -6.54 -2.36
C PHE A 65 6.45 -7.65 -3.22
N THR A 66 7.27 -8.66 -3.49
CA THR A 66 6.92 -9.82 -4.32
C THR A 66 7.33 -11.11 -3.62
N GLY A 67 6.85 -12.25 -4.11
CA GLY A 67 7.19 -13.56 -3.56
C GLY A 67 6.52 -14.65 -4.37
N SER A 68 6.74 -15.91 -3.99
CA SER A 68 5.95 -17.00 -4.58
C SER A 68 4.48 -16.88 -4.16
N GLU A 69 3.58 -17.50 -4.91
CA GLU A 69 2.15 -17.50 -4.59
C GLU A 69 1.90 -18.04 -3.16
N GLN A 70 2.64 -19.05 -2.74
CA GLN A 70 2.56 -19.63 -1.40
C GLN A 70 2.99 -18.62 -0.32
N THR A 71 4.08 -17.89 -0.55
CA THR A 71 4.56 -16.84 0.35
C THR A 71 3.53 -15.72 0.48
N MET A 72 3.02 -15.23 -0.66
CA MET A 72 2.06 -14.13 -0.67
C MET A 72 0.74 -14.54 0.00
N ARG A 73 0.25 -15.76 -0.23
CA ARG A 73 -0.94 -16.29 0.45
C ARG A 73 -0.77 -16.45 1.96
N SER A 74 0.46 -16.63 2.44
CA SER A 74 0.74 -16.71 3.88
C SER A 74 0.69 -15.35 4.60
N LEU A 75 0.74 -14.25 3.85
CA LEU A 75 0.63 -12.88 4.36
C LEU A 75 -0.81 -12.36 4.16
N PRO A 76 -1.64 -12.32 5.22
CA PRO A 76 -2.98 -11.74 5.14
C PRO A 76 -2.92 -10.24 4.82
N ILE A 77 -4.03 -9.69 4.31
CA ILE A 77 -4.08 -8.28 3.88
C ILE A 77 -3.75 -7.30 5.01
N ASP A 78 -4.16 -7.58 6.24
CA ASP A 78 -3.88 -6.71 7.38
C ASP A 78 -2.36 -6.62 7.67
N ASP A 79 -1.62 -7.71 7.46
CA ASP A 79 -0.16 -7.73 7.56
C ASP A 79 0.50 -6.98 6.41
N ARG A 80 -0.02 -7.12 5.18
CA ARG A 80 0.46 -6.35 4.02
C ARG A 80 0.27 -4.86 4.21
N LEU A 81 -0.88 -4.45 4.75
CA LEU A 81 -1.15 -3.05 5.09
C LEU A 81 -0.19 -2.55 6.17
N THR A 82 0.10 -3.38 7.17
CA THR A 82 1.08 -3.04 8.21
C THR A 82 2.48 -2.83 7.63
N ILE A 83 2.94 -3.75 6.77
CA ILE A 83 4.24 -3.65 6.09
C ILE A 83 4.29 -2.40 5.21
N ALA A 84 3.26 -2.17 4.39
CA ALA A 84 3.20 -1.02 3.49
C ALA A 84 3.18 0.31 4.24
N ASN A 85 2.44 0.39 5.36
CA ASN A 85 2.40 1.57 6.22
C ASN A 85 3.77 1.85 6.84
N MET A 86 4.43 0.82 7.36
CA MET A 86 5.73 0.95 8.05
C MET A 86 6.93 0.99 7.09
N THR A 87 6.71 0.97 5.78
CA THR A 87 7.78 1.06 4.78
C THR A 87 8.45 2.45 4.80
N THR A 88 7.75 3.48 5.29
CA THR A 88 8.29 4.84 5.37
C THR A 88 9.38 5.00 6.44
N GLU A 89 9.32 4.17 7.48
CA GLU A 89 10.26 4.11 8.59
C GLU A 89 11.60 3.51 8.16
N TRP A 90 11.59 2.73 7.06
CA TRP A 90 12.79 2.24 6.40
C TRP A 90 13.44 3.31 5.50
N GLY A 91 12.76 4.44 5.22
CA GLY A 91 13.25 5.50 4.34
C GLY A 91 12.74 5.43 2.90
N ALA A 92 11.92 4.44 2.58
CA ALA A 92 11.24 4.33 1.30
C ALA A 92 10.02 5.25 1.20
N LEU A 93 9.64 5.60 -0.02
CA LEU A 93 8.52 6.52 -0.30
C LEU A 93 7.16 5.83 -0.21
N SER A 94 7.12 4.57 -0.63
CA SER A 94 5.90 3.76 -0.63
C SER A 94 6.25 2.29 -0.68
N GLY A 95 5.40 1.46 -0.07
CA GLY A 95 5.44 0.01 -0.18
C GLY A 95 4.24 -0.49 -0.95
N LEU A 96 4.46 -1.30 -2.00
CA LEU A 96 3.41 -1.79 -2.89
C LEU A 96 3.39 -3.31 -2.85
N PHE A 97 2.19 -3.88 -2.80
CA PHE A 97 1.95 -5.30 -3.04
C PHE A 97 1.16 -5.47 -4.34
N PRO A 98 1.49 -6.46 -5.19
CA PRO A 98 0.74 -6.74 -6.40
C PRO A 98 -0.70 -7.18 -6.07
N ILE A 99 -1.60 -6.96 -7.02
CA ILE A 99 -2.99 -7.42 -6.91
C ILE A 99 -3.01 -8.94 -7.07
N ASP A 100 -3.56 -9.62 -6.07
CA ASP A 100 -3.77 -11.06 -6.08
C ASP A 100 -5.20 -11.43 -5.67
N SER A 101 -5.51 -12.72 -5.70
CA SER A 101 -6.84 -13.25 -5.37
C SER A 101 -7.24 -12.98 -3.91
N VAL A 102 -6.26 -12.89 -3.00
CA VAL A 102 -6.49 -12.56 -1.59
C VAL A 102 -6.94 -11.11 -1.45
N LEU A 103 -6.26 -10.18 -2.12
CA LEU A 103 -6.64 -8.77 -2.16
C LEU A 103 -8.00 -8.57 -2.82
N GLU A 104 -8.24 -9.24 -3.96
CA GLU A 104 -9.54 -9.17 -4.65
C GLU A 104 -10.68 -9.63 -3.73
N SER A 105 -10.51 -10.75 -3.04
CA SER A 105 -11.50 -11.28 -2.11
C SER A 105 -11.76 -10.32 -0.95
N TRP A 106 -10.70 -9.74 -0.38
CA TRP A 106 -10.80 -8.76 0.70
C TRP A 106 -11.52 -7.48 0.25
N LEU A 107 -11.22 -6.96 -0.95
CA LEU A 107 -11.89 -5.79 -1.52
C LEU A 107 -13.39 -6.05 -1.75
N ARG A 108 -13.75 -7.22 -2.29
CA ARG A 108 -15.16 -7.62 -2.48
C ARG A 108 -15.90 -7.74 -1.16
N TYR A 109 -15.25 -8.32 -0.14
CA TYR A 109 -15.80 -8.40 1.22
C TYR A 109 -16.05 -7.01 1.82
N LYS A 110 -15.06 -6.10 1.73
CA LYS A 110 -15.20 -4.72 2.21
C LYS A 110 -16.30 -3.96 1.46
N ALA A 111 -16.37 -4.08 0.13
CA ALA A 111 -17.41 -3.44 -0.68
C ALA A 111 -18.81 -3.92 -0.29
N THR A 112 -18.97 -5.23 -0.09
CA THR A 112 -20.24 -5.83 0.35
C THR A 112 -20.66 -5.32 1.73
N THR A 113 -19.70 -5.30 2.67
CA THR A 113 -19.90 -4.78 4.03
C THR A 113 -20.38 -3.32 3.98
N SER A 114 -19.67 -2.46 3.23
CA SER A 114 -20.05 -1.05 3.08
C SER A 114 -21.42 -0.86 2.44
N ALA A 115 -21.80 -1.69 1.47
CA ALA A 115 -23.12 -1.63 0.84
C ALA A 115 -24.26 -2.01 1.80
N MET A 116 -24.03 -2.96 2.71
CA MET A 116 -25.02 -3.36 3.72
C MET A 116 -25.25 -2.27 4.79
N PHE A 117 -24.20 -1.52 5.14
CA PHE A 117 -24.27 -0.43 6.14
C PHE A 117 -24.49 0.95 5.53
N ALA A 118 -24.71 1.05 4.21
CA ALA A 118 -24.99 2.32 3.56
C ALA A 118 -26.31 2.91 4.10
N PRO A 119 -26.31 4.16 4.59
CA PRO A 119 -27.52 4.79 5.10
C PRO A 119 -28.58 4.87 4.00
N LYS A 120 -29.83 4.49 4.31
CA LYS A 120 -30.98 4.43 3.38
C LYS A 120 -31.32 5.76 2.66
N ASN A 121 -30.63 6.86 2.97
CA ASN A 121 -30.78 8.18 2.35
C ASN A 121 -29.61 8.59 1.43
N ALA A 122 -28.67 7.69 1.11
CA ALA A 122 -27.69 7.96 0.06
C ALA A 122 -28.43 8.03 -1.29
N LYS A 123 -28.70 9.25 -1.77
CA LYS A 123 -29.19 9.48 -3.12
C LYS A 123 -28.31 8.69 -4.10
N ASN A 124 -28.97 7.87 -4.90
CA ASN A 124 -28.48 7.04 -6.00
C ASN A 124 -27.07 7.41 -6.52
N PRO A 125 -26.03 6.57 -6.33
CA PRO A 125 -24.74 6.75 -6.99
C PRO A 125 -24.82 6.16 -8.41
N ALA A 126 -25.67 6.73 -9.26
CA ALA A 126 -25.71 6.38 -10.68
C ALA A 126 -25.27 7.60 -11.50
N SER A 127 -24.24 7.36 -12.32
CA SER A 127 -23.67 8.21 -13.37
C SER A 127 -22.99 9.52 -12.94
N HIS A 128 -21.74 9.42 -12.50
CA HIS A 128 -20.75 10.40 -12.93
C HIS A 128 -20.09 9.87 -14.21
N THR A 129 -20.74 10.12 -15.35
CA THR A 129 -20.06 10.08 -16.65
C THR A 129 -19.06 11.23 -16.64
N LEU A 130 -17.78 10.90 -16.63
CA LEU A 130 -16.73 11.88 -16.93
C LEU A 130 -16.93 12.30 -18.39
N VAL A 131 -17.23 13.59 -18.58
CA VAL A 131 -17.18 14.27 -19.88
C VAL A 131 -15.72 14.64 -20.17
#